data_AF-A0A351G3K1-F1
#
_entry.id   AF-A0A351G3K1-F1
#
_cell.length_a   1.000
_cell.length_b   1.000
_cell.length_c   1.000
_cell.angle_alpha   90.00
_cell.angle_beta   90.00
_cell.angle_gamma   90.00
#
_symmetry.space_group_name_H-M   'P 1'
#
loop_
_entity.id
_entity.type
_entity.pdbx_description
1 polymer ?
#
loop_
_entity_poly.entity_id
_entity_poly.type
_entity_poly.pdbx_seq_one_letter_code
_entity_poly.pdbx_strand_id
1 'polypeptide(L)' 'MKIDLAYQTEQKANMLARMRTNPRVAHIRLAAPEDCLFGLSIQGVYDKENVPSIPRKECSRPGGCICTYEPVLNTIYP' A
#
# COMPACT_ATOMS: atom_id res chain seq x y z
N MET A 1 -22.46 -1.03 -2.11
CA MET A 1 -21.79 -1.02 -0.79
C MET A 1 -20.93 0.23 -0.70
N LYS A 2 -21.34 1.27 0.05
CA LYS A 2 -20.51 2.46 0.26
C LYS A 2 -19.50 2.11 1.36
N ILE A 3 -18.28 1.76 0.97
CA ILE A 3 -17.23 1.49 1.94
C ILE A 3 -16.78 2.84 2.49
N ASP A 4 -16.89 3.04 3.81
CA ASP A 4 -16.44 4.24 4.51
C ASP A 4 -14.93 4.48 4.25
N LEU A 5 -14.57 5.71 3.87
CA LEU A 5 -13.19 6.11 3.61
C LEU A 5 -12.30 5.92 4.85
N ALA A 6 -12.85 6.14 6.04
CA ALA A 6 -12.14 5.90 7.30
C ALA A 6 -11.80 4.41 7.46
N TYR A 7 -12.78 3.53 7.20
CA TYR A 7 -12.58 2.09 7.22
C TYR A 7 -11.51 1.64 6.20
N GLN A 8 -11.56 2.13 4.95
CA GLN A 8 -10.54 1.80 3.95
C GLN A 8 -9.13 2.22 4.39
N THR A 9 -9.02 3.40 5.01
CA THR A 9 -7.76 3.94 5.51
C THR A 9 -7.21 3.06 6.63
N GLU A 10 -8.05 2.66 7.57
CA GLU A 10 -7.69 1.77 8.66
C GLU A 10 -7.23 0.39 8.13
N GLN A 11 -7.96 -0.19 7.16
CA GLN A 11 -7.57 -1.48 6.57
C GLN A 11 -6.19 -1.42 5.90
N LYS A 12 -5.85 -0.32 5.21
CA LYS A 12 -4.54 -0.14 4.59
C LYS A 12 -3.43 0.04 5.62
N ALA A 13 -3.68 0.79 6.69
CA ALA A 13 -2.73 0.94 7.79
C ALA A 13 -2.45 -0.40 8.47
N ASN A 14 -3.50 -1.17 8.75
CA ASN A 14 -3.40 -2.51 9.34
C ASN A 14 -2.64 -3.48 8.41
N MET A 15 -2.88 -3.42 7.09
CA MET A 15 -2.15 -4.23 6.12
C MET A 15 -0.65 -3.89 6.12
N LEU A 16 -0.30 -2.61 6.09
CA LEU A 16 1.10 -2.18 6.14
C LEU A 16 1.78 -2.65 7.43
N ALA A 17 1.10 -2.52 8.58
CA ALA A 17 1.63 -2.99 9.85
C ALA A 17 1.90 -4.50 9.84
N ARG A 18 0.98 -5.31 9.29
CA ARG A 18 1.16 -6.76 9.14
C ARG A 18 2.34 -7.11 8.22
N MET A 19 2.53 -6.38 7.13
CA MET A 19 3.66 -6.61 6.21
C MET A 19 5.01 -6.24 6.83
N ARG A 20 5.05 -5.16 7.63
CA ARG A 20 6.25 -4.74 8.36
C ARG A 20 6.68 -5.77 9.39
N THR A 21 5.74 -6.35 10.13
CA THR A 21 6.04 -7.34 11.18
C THR A 21 6.29 -8.75 10.64
N ASN A 22 5.92 -9.04 9.40
CA ASN A 22 6.13 -10.36 8.80
C ASN A 22 7.61 -10.54 8.39
N PRO A 23 8.35 -11.51 8.97
CA PRO A 23 9.76 -11.73 8.65
C PRO A 23 10.00 -12.25 7.22
N ARG A 24 8.97 -12.82 6.56
CA ARG A 24 9.08 -13.35 5.19
C ARG A 24 9.03 -12.27 4.12
N VAL A 25 8.43 -11.13 4.45
CA VAL A 25 8.42 -9.96 3.57
C VAL A 25 9.84 -9.39 3.59
N ALA A 26 10.42 -9.17 2.43
CA ALA A 26 11.72 -8.51 2.30
C ALA A 26 11.53 -7.03 2.00
N HIS A 27 10.72 -6.74 0.99
CA HIS A 27 10.34 -5.39 0.60
C HIS A 27 8.83 -5.31 0.43
N ILE A 28 8.31 -4.10 0.36
CA ILE A 28 6.90 -3.83 0.12
C ILE A 28 6.83 -2.98 -1.14
N ARG A 29 6.14 -3.50 -2.15
CA ARG A 29 5.83 -2.76 -3.37
C ARG A 29 4.56 -1.96 -3.15
N LEU A 30 4.61 -0.67 -3.41
CA LEU A 30 3.42 0.14 -3.57
C LEU A 30 2.99 0.05 -5.03
N ALA A 31 1.86 -0.60 -5.29
CA ALA A 31 1.28 -0.71 -6.61
C ALA A 31 0.18 0.34 -6.78
N ALA A 32 0.22 1.05 -7.90
CA ALA A 32 -0.80 1.99 -8.30
C ALA A 32 -1.44 1.54 -9.62
N PRO A 33 -2.77 1.60 -9.73
CA PRO A 33 -3.43 1.39 -11.00
C PRO A 33 -3.22 2.57 -11.95
N GLU A 34 -3.35 2.31 -13.25
CA GLU A 34 -3.07 3.29 -14.31
C GLU A 34 -3.92 4.56 -14.22
N ASP A 35 -5.10 4.46 -13.62
CA ASP A 35 -6.05 5.55 -13.42
C ASP A 35 -5.74 6.42 -12.19
N CYS A 36 -4.59 6.22 -11.53
CA CYS A 36 -4.15 6.99 -10.38
C CYS A 36 -2.79 7.67 -10.62
N LEU A 37 -2.79 8.85 -11.25
CA LEU A 37 -1.55 9.61 -11.57
C LEU A 37 -0.65 9.86 -10.36
N PHE A 38 -1.22 10.24 -9.22
CA PHE A 38 -0.46 10.42 -7.99
C PHE A 38 0.13 9.09 -7.48
N GLY A 39 -0.66 8.02 -7.53
CA GLY A 39 -0.17 6.69 -7.17
C GLY A 39 0.99 6.25 -8.06
N LEU A 40 0.91 6.52 -9.36
CA LEU A 40 1.95 6.18 -10.34
C LEU A 40 3.26 6.95 -10.10
N SER A 41 3.22 8.14 -9.50
CA SER A 41 4.45 8.88 -9.18
C SER A 41 5.15 8.39 -7.92
N ILE A 42 4.41 7.75 -7.01
CA ILE A 42 4.95 7.19 -5.76
C ILE A 42 5.03 5.66 -5.78
N GLN A 43 4.65 5.01 -6.87
CA GLN A 43 4.76 3.56 -6.98
C GLN A 43 6.24 3.16 -6.96
N GLY A 44 6.52 1.99 -6.42
CA GLY A 44 7.90 1.51 -6.30
C GLY A 44 8.03 0.38 -5.31
N VAL A 45 9.26 -0.12 -5.17
CA VAL A 45 9.63 -1.13 -4.17
C VAL A 45 10.38 -0.41 -3.07
N TYR A 46 9.92 -0.60 -1.84
CA TYR A 46 10.44 0.09 -0.66
C TYR A 46 10.87 -0.92 0.40
N ASP A 47 11.88 -0.54 1.19
CA ASP A 47 12.12 -1.19 2.48
C ASP A 47 10.94 -1.00 3.42
N LYS A 48 10.77 -1.93 4.35
CA LYS A 48 9.61 -1.98 5.26
C LYS A 48 9.41 -0.67 6.01
N GLU A 49 10.49 -0.03 6.42
CA GLU A 49 10.51 1.20 7.20
C GLU A 49 10.21 2.42 6.33
N ASN A 50 10.58 2.37 5.04
CA ASN A 50 10.55 3.50 4.11
C ASN A 50 9.28 3.54 3.23
N VAL A 51 8.40 2.53 3.32
CA VAL A 51 7.15 2.50 2.55
C VAL A 51 6.27 3.70 2.89
N PRO A 52 5.81 4.46 1.88
CA PRO A 52 4.88 5.56 2.11
C PRO A 52 3.52 5.05 2.59
N SER A 53 2.92 5.74 3.56
CA SER A 53 1.55 5.44 3.98
C SER A 53 0.54 5.91 2.94
N ILE A 54 -0.41 5.04 2.59
CA ILE A 54 -1.60 5.35 1.80
C ILE A 54 -2.87 5.15 2.65
N PRO A 55 -3.91 6.00 2.49
CA PRO A 55 -3.97 7.17 1.60
C PRO A 55 -3.04 8.30 2.06
N ARG A 56 -2.39 8.96 1.10
CA ARG A 56 -1.66 10.21 1.31
C ARG A 56 -2.66 11.36 1.44
N LYS A 57 -2.31 12.42 2.19
CA LYS A 57 -3.16 13.61 2.33
C LYS A 57 -3.40 14.30 0.99
N GLU A 58 -2.45 14.16 0.09
CA GLU A 58 -2.44 14.72 -1.27
C GLU A 58 -3.31 13.91 -2.26
N CYS A 59 -3.94 12.81 -1.82
CA CYS A 59 -4.82 12.00 -2.66
C CYS A 59 -6.15 12.74 -2.92
N SER A 60 -6.39 13.15 -4.16
CA SER A 60 -7.60 13.86 -4.59
C SER A 60 -8.72 12.96 -5.13
N ARG A 61 -8.52 11.63 -5.15
CA ARG A 61 -9.46 10.70 -5.79
C ARG A 61 -10.80 10.61 -5.01
N PRO A 62 -11.95 10.84 -5.66
CA PRO A 62 -13.25 10.60 -5.04
C PRO A 62 -13.44 9.10 -4.76
N GLY A 63 -13.85 8.74 -3.55
CA GLY A 63 -14.05 7.34 -3.14
C GLY A 63 -12.83 6.66 -2.49
N GLY A 64 -11.71 7.39 -2.31
CA GLY A 64 -10.57 6.94 -1.55
C GLY A 64 -9.40 6.48 -2.42
N CYS A 65 -8.24 6.29 -1.79
CA CYS A 65 -7.06 5.77 -2.47
C CYS A 65 -7.34 4.33 -2.93
N ILE A 66 -6.93 3.98 -4.15
CA ILE A 66 -7.06 2.62 -4.69
C ILE A 66 -5.72 1.91 -4.90
N CYS A 67 -4.61 2.55 -4.52
CA CYS A 67 -3.30 1.91 -4.50
C CYS A 67 -3.27 0.77 -3.46
N THR A 68 -2.39 -0.21 -3.66
CA THR A 68 -2.27 -1.40 -2.82
C THR A 68 -0.82 -1.59 -2.37
N TYR A 69 -0.66 -2.26 -1.22
CA TYR A 69 0.64 -2.80 -0.83
C TYR A 69 0.73 -4.24 -1.28
N GLU A 70 1.83 -4.59 -1.92
CA GLU A 70 2.16 -5.93 -2.37
C GLU A 70 3.44 -6.39 -1.66
N PRO A 71 3.44 -7.56 -0.99
CA PRO A 71 4.64 -8.06 -0.34
C PRO A 71 5.60 -8.64 -1.37
N VAL A 72 6.87 -8.24 -1.32
CA VAL A 72 7.97 -8.87 -2.05
C VAL A 72 8.66 -9.83 -1.09
N LEU A 73 8.67 -11.12 -1.42
CA LEU A 73 9.25 -12.17 -0.58
C LEU A 73 10.68 -12.51 -1.07
N ASN A 74 11.66 -12.57 -0.17
CA ASN A 74 13.00 -13.08 -0.49
C ASN A 74 13.06 -14.62 -0.49
N THR A 75 12.06 -15.27 0.10
CA THR A 75 12.01 -16.73 0.22
C THR A 75 10.63 -17.19 -0.19
N ILE A 76 10.52 -17.61 -1.44
CA ILE A 76 9.44 -18.44 -1.95
C ILE A 76 9.97 -19.86 -1.71
N TYR A 77 9.51 -20.57 -0.67
CA TYR A 77 9.98 -21.95 -0.45
C TYR A 77 9.59 -22.83 -1.65
N PRO A 78 10.37 -23.89 -2.00
CA PRO A 78 9.97 -24.89 -3.00
C PRO A 78 8.62 -25.55 -2.70
#